data_AF-X0R298-F1
#
_entry.id   AF-X0R298-F1
#
_cell.length_a   1.000
_cell.length_b   1.000
_cell.length_c   1.000
_cell.angle_alpha   90.00
_cell.angle_beta   90.00
_cell.angle_gamma   90.00
#
_symmetry.space_group_name_H-M   'P 1'
#
loop_
_entity.id
_entity.type
_entity.pdbx_description
1 polymer ?
#
loop_
_entity_poly.entity_id
_entity_poly.type
_entity_poly.pdbx_seq_one_letter_code
_entity_poly.pdbx_strand_id
1 'polypeptide(L)'
;MGARSQLGLKQYCTTSNAYNVGRRGRQLNNVCPLTLVNTLQTANQKGLDYYALDSQLDKDKRLIEAYQEEFDKLESGAMLNFANEKEARARLLSLADELRKAKRRMNTTQRQLEALNQSNSY
;
A
#
# COMPACT_ATOMS: atom_id res chain seq x y z
N MET A 1 26.99 -30.20 16.78
CA MET A 1 25.76 -29.53 16.30
C MET A 1 25.98 -28.02 16.42
N GLY A 2 25.81 -27.13 15.44
CA GLY A 2 25.42 -27.30 14.05
C GLY A 2 26.00 -26.19 13.17
N ALA A 3 26.70 -26.60 12.11
CA ALA A 3 27.15 -25.74 11.01
C ALA A 3 26.00 -25.37 10.03
N ARG A 4 24.74 -25.51 10.47
CA ARG A 4 23.54 -25.21 9.66
C ARG A 4 23.14 -23.72 9.72
N SER A 5 23.55 -23.00 10.77
CA SER A 5 23.14 -21.60 10.99
C SER A 5 23.78 -20.62 10.00
N GLN A 6 25.02 -20.86 9.58
CA GLN A 6 25.75 -19.93 8.70
C GLN A 6 25.31 -20.03 7.23
N LEU A 7 24.94 -21.22 6.75
CA LEU A 7 24.42 -21.41 5.38
C LEU A 7 23.00 -20.83 5.24
N GLY A 8 22.15 -21.01 6.26
CA GLY A 8 20.84 -20.37 6.33
C GLY A 8 20.94 -18.84 6.39
N LEU A 9 21.91 -18.29 7.14
CA LEU A 9 22.19 -16.85 7.18
C LEU A 9 22.74 -16.30 5.86
N LYS A 10 23.61 -17.04 5.15
CA LYS A 10 24.08 -16.63 3.82
C LYS A 10 22.94 -16.55 2.79
N GLN A 11 21.99 -17.48 2.84
CA GLN A 11 20.79 -17.42 2.00
C GLN A 11 19.83 -16.29 2.44
N TYR A 12 19.80 -15.98 3.73
CA TYR A 12 18.99 -14.90 4.30
C TYR A 12 19.53 -13.50 3.98
N CYS A 13 20.85 -13.31 4.01
CA CYS A 13 21.52 -12.02 3.76
C CYS A 13 21.72 -11.73 2.27
N THR A 14 20.63 -11.83 1.52
CA THR A 14 20.56 -11.53 0.08
C THR A 14 19.69 -10.30 -0.15
N THR A 15 20.01 -9.51 -1.19
CA THR A 15 19.23 -8.32 -1.59
C THR A 15 17.78 -8.68 -1.90
N SER A 16 17.56 -9.81 -2.58
CA SER A 16 16.22 -10.34 -2.87
C SER A 16 15.43 -10.63 -1.59
N ASN A 17 16.02 -11.32 -0.61
CA ASN A 17 15.33 -11.60 0.65
C ASN A 17 15.07 -10.31 1.44
N ALA A 18 16.03 -9.39 1.52
CA ALA A 18 15.84 -8.11 2.20
C ALA A 18 14.68 -7.29 1.62
N TYR A 19 14.60 -7.22 0.29
CA TYR A 19 13.48 -6.61 -0.43
C TYR A 19 12.15 -7.33 -0.15
N ASN A 20 12.12 -8.66 -0.22
CA ASN A 20 10.91 -9.46 0.05
C ASN A 20 10.42 -9.32 1.50
N VAL A 21 11.33 -9.20 2.48
CA VAL A 21 11.00 -8.90 3.88
C VAL A 21 10.35 -7.52 3.98
N GLY A 22 10.91 -6.53 3.29
CA GLY A 22 10.36 -5.17 3.22
C GLY A 22 8.96 -5.13 2.61
N ARG A 23 8.75 -5.85 1.49
CA ARG A 23 7.44 -5.96 0.82
C ARG A 23 6.33 -6.56 1.69
N ARG A 24 6.70 -7.25 2.77
CA ARG A 24 5.78 -7.79 3.77
C ARG A 24 5.57 -6.83 4.96
N GLY A 25 6.06 -5.59 4.85
CA GLY A 25 5.97 -4.57 5.90
C GLY A 25 6.93 -4.79 7.06
N ARG A 26 8.02 -5.56 6.88
CA ARG A 26 8.96 -5.91 7.96
C ARG A 26 10.33 -5.31 7.73
N GLN A 27 10.97 -4.89 8.80
CA GLN A 27 12.38 -4.49 8.78
C GLN A 27 13.30 -5.72 8.75
N LEU A 28 14.45 -5.55 8.11
CA LEU A 28 15.48 -6.58 8.09
C LEU A 28 16.21 -6.64 9.43
N ASN A 29 16.47 -7.85 9.93
CA ASN A 29 17.25 -8.06 11.16
C ASN A 29 18.75 -7.77 10.93
N ASN A 30 19.42 -7.19 11.93
CA ASN A 30 20.86 -6.86 11.92
C ASN A 30 21.78 -8.09 12.10
N VAL A 31 21.42 -9.24 11.53
CA VAL A 31 22.20 -10.49 11.61
C VAL A 31 23.18 -10.65 10.44
N CYS A 32 23.14 -9.72 9.48
CA CYS A 32 23.97 -9.77 8.28
C CYS A 32 25.34 -9.12 8.48
N PRO A 33 26.38 -9.57 7.76
CA PRO A 33 27.72 -8.99 7.86
C PRO A 33 27.71 -7.48 7.57
N LEU A 34 28.49 -6.70 8.33
CA LEU A 34 28.57 -5.23 8.22
C LEU A 34 28.87 -4.75 6.79
N THR A 35 29.62 -5.53 6.01
CA THR A 35 29.97 -5.22 4.62
C THR A 35 28.76 -5.18 3.68
N LEU A 36 27.68 -5.89 4.02
CA LEU A 36 26.45 -5.99 3.22
C LEU A 36 25.29 -5.17 3.80
N VAL A 37 25.42 -4.67 5.05
CA VAL A 37 24.33 -4.01 5.78
C VAL A 37 23.71 -2.87 4.98
N ASN A 38 24.52 -1.96 4.42
CA ASN A 38 23.99 -0.81 3.68
C ASN A 38 23.18 -1.22 2.43
N THR A 39 23.69 -2.19 1.66
CA THR A 39 23.01 -2.70 0.47
C THR A 39 21.71 -3.42 0.84
N LEU A 40 21.73 -4.23 1.89
CA LEU A 40 20.56 -4.98 2.35
C LEU A 40 19.50 -4.06 2.99
N GLN A 41 19.91 -3.06 3.77
CA GLN A 41 19.01 -2.03 4.29
C GLN A 41 18.36 -1.22 3.18
N THR A 42 19.11 -0.84 2.15
CA THR A 42 18.56 -0.16 0.97
C THR A 42 17.52 -1.03 0.25
N ALA A 43 17.81 -2.32 0.06
CA ALA A 43 16.85 -3.25 -0.53
C ALA A 43 15.61 -3.44 0.34
N ASN A 44 15.77 -3.53 1.66
CA ASN A 44 14.65 -3.62 2.60
C ASN A 44 13.78 -2.36 2.59
N GLN A 45 14.40 -1.18 2.59
CA GLN A 45 13.70 0.10 2.52
C GLN A 45 12.84 0.20 1.25
N LYS A 46 13.40 -0.17 0.09
CA LYS A 46 12.62 -0.25 -1.17
C LYS A 46 11.41 -1.17 -1.05
N GLY A 47 11.54 -2.28 -0.33
CA GLY A 47 10.42 -3.18 -0.06
C GLY A 47 9.37 -2.56 0.87
N LEU A 48 9.80 -1.81 1.89
CA LEU A 48 8.91 -1.09 2.79
C LEU A 48 8.15 0.03 2.06
N ASP A 49 8.82 0.74 1.16
CA ASP A 49 8.21 1.77 0.31
C ASP A 49 7.14 1.14 -0.60
N TYR A 50 7.45 -0.02 -1.19
CA TYR A 50 6.46 -0.80 -1.94
C TYR A 50 5.25 -1.16 -1.06
N TYR A 51 5.48 -1.72 0.14
CA TYR A 51 4.40 -2.12 1.04
C TYR A 51 3.52 -0.93 1.45
N ALA A 52 4.12 0.23 1.72
CA ALA A 52 3.37 1.43 2.08
C ALA A 52 2.45 1.88 0.93
N LEU A 53 2.96 1.90 -0.31
CA LEU A 53 2.18 2.26 -1.49
C LEU A 53 1.09 1.23 -1.79
N ASP A 54 1.41 -0.07 -1.73
CA ASP A 54 0.46 -1.16 -1.95
C ASP A 54 -0.69 -1.12 -0.92
N SER A 55 -0.36 -0.92 0.36
CA SER A 55 -1.35 -0.74 1.42
C SER A 55 -2.23 0.50 1.19
N GLN A 56 -1.65 1.59 0.69
CA GLN A 56 -2.40 2.81 0.36
C GLN A 56 -3.36 2.56 -0.81
N LEU A 57 -2.91 1.85 -1.84
CA LEU A 57 -3.73 1.50 -3.00
C LEU A 57 -4.95 0.69 -2.58
N ASP A 58 -4.76 -0.32 -1.74
CA ASP A 58 -5.85 -1.16 -1.23
C ASP A 58 -6.84 -0.38 -0.37
N LYS A 59 -6.36 0.56 0.46
CA LYS A 59 -7.22 1.45 1.23
C LYS A 59 -8.06 2.34 0.33
N ASP A 60 -7.44 2.97 -0.67
CA ASP A 60 -8.17 3.85 -1.60
C ASP A 60 -9.20 3.08 -2.43
N LYS A 61 -8.92 1.83 -2.86
CA LYS A 61 -9.91 0.97 -3.52
C LYS A 61 -11.14 0.72 -2.66
N ARG A 62 -10.95 0.30 -1.41
CA ARG A 62 -12.06 0.05 -0.47
C ARG A 62 -12.88 1.31 -0.19
N LEU A 63 -12.22 2.47 -0.08
CA LEU A 63 -12.89 3.76 0.08
C LEU A 63 -13.73 4.12 -1.15
N ILE A 64 -13.18 3.90 -2.35
CA ILE A 64 -13.91 4.16 -3.59
C ILE A 64 -15.15 3.28 -3.67
N GLU A 65 -15.04 1.99 -3.38
CA GLU A 65 -16.16 1.05 -3.36
C GLU A 65 -17.25 1.50 -2.37
N ALA A 66 -16.86 1.81 -1.13
CA ALA A 66 -17.80 2.26 -0.09
C ALA A 66 -18.49 3.58 -0.45
N TYR A 67 -17.74 4.57 -0.95
CA TYR A 67 -18.32 5.85 -1.36
C TYR A 67 -19.22 5.72 -2.58
N GLN A 68 -18.88 4.85 -3.53
CA GLN A 68 -19.72 4.61 -4.70
C GLN A 68 -21.02 3.94 -4.29
N GLU A 69 -20.97 2.93 -3.41
CA GLU A 69 -22.18 2.27 -2.90
C GLU A 69 -23.10 3.26 -2.15
N GLU A 70 -22.54 4.14 -1.31
CA GLU A 70 -23.31 5.17 -0.62
C GLU A 70 -23.90 6.19 -1.60
N PHE A 71 -23.13 6.60 -2.60
CA PHE A 71 -23.56 7.53 -3.64
C PHE A 71 -24.73 6.96 -4.44
N ASP A 72 -24.62 5.72 -4.93
CA ASP A 72 -25.65 5.07 -5.74
C ASP A 72 -26.96 4.88 -4.95
N LYS A 73 -26.88 4.60 -3.65
CA LYS A 73 -28.05 4.54 -2.76
C LYS A 73 -28.71 5.91 -2.63
N LEU A 74 -27.95 6.98 -2.40
CA LEU A 74 -28.52 8.32 -2.28
C LEU A 74 -29.09 8.82 -3.61
N GLU A 75 -28.43 8.53 -4.73
CA GLU A 75 -28.88 8.91 -6.08
C GLU A 75 -30.18 8.18 -6.46
N SER A 76 -30.34 6.92 -6.04
CA SER A 76 -31.59 6.16 -6.22
C SER A 76 -32.71 6.55 -5.26
N GLY A 77 -32.51 7.57 -4.41
CA GLY A 77 -33.52 8.11 -3.51
C GLY A 77 -33.58 7.42 -2.15
N ALA A 78 -32.63 6.54 -1.81
CA ALA A 78 -32.52 6.02 -0.45
C ALA A 78 -32.05 7.14 0.48
N MET A 79 -32.87 7.49 1.47
CA MET A 79 -32.54 8.58 2.41
C MET A 79 -31.48 8.20 3.44
N LEU A 80 -30.98 6.95 3.50
CA LEU A 80 -29.90 6.49 4.41
C LEU A 80 -29.98 7.06 5.85
N ASN A 81 -31.19 7.21 6.40
CA ASN A 81 -31.47 7.82 7.70
C ASN A 81 -31.16 9.32 7.86
N PHE A 82 -30.94 10.06 6.77
CA PHE A 82 -30.90 11.53 6.77
C PHE A 82 -32.25 12.10 7.22
N ALA A 83 -32.22 13.20 7.98
CA ALA A 83 -33.43 13.81 8.51
C ALA A 83 -34.28 14.50 7.42
N ASN A 84 -33.63 14.92 6.33
CA ASN A 84 -34.28 15.62 5.23
C ASN A 84 -33.44 15.52 3.94
N GLU A 85 -34.08 15.82 2.80
CA GLU A 85 -33.44 15.76 1.48
C GLU A 85 -32.25 16.71 1.32
N LYS A 86 -32.26 17.85 2.05
CA LYS A 86 -31.15 18.81 2.01
C LYS A 86 -29.87 18.20 2.56
N GLU A 87 -29.95 17.44 3.65
CA GLU A 87 -28.82 16.70 4.22
C GLU A 87 -28.34 15.58 3.29
N ALA A 88 -29.27 14.79 2.74
CA ALA A 88 -28.94 13.74 1.78
C ALA A 88 -28.20 14.30 0.55
N ARG A 89 -28.69 15.42 0.01
CA ARG A 89 -28.06 16.12 -1.13
C ARG A 89 -26.69 16.69 -0.77
N ALA A 90 -26.52 17.24 0.43
CA ALA A 90 -25.22 17.72 0.90
C ALA A 90 -24.21 16.56 1.00
N ARG A 91 -24.64 15.39 1.49
CA ARG A 91 -23.81 14.19 1.52
C ARG A 91 -23.44 13.72 0.12
N LEU A 92 -24.39 13.70 -0.82
CA LEU A 92 -24.14 13.29 -2.21
C LEU A 92 -23.05 14.16 -2.87
N LEU A 93 -23.08 15.47 -2.66
CA LEU A 93 -22.03 16.37 -3.14
C LEU A 93 -20.66 16.10 -2.49
N SER A 94 -20.65 15.83 -1.18
CA SER A 94 -19.43 15.43 -0.46
C SER A 94 -18.84 14.13 -1.02
N LEU A 95 -19.69 13.11 -1.22
CA LEU A 95 -19.28 11.81 -1.75
C LEU A 95 -18.67 11.93 -3.15
N ALA A 96 -19.24 12.76 -4.02
CA ALA A 96 -18.69 13.00 -5.36
C ALA A 96 -17.25 13.57 -5.28
N ASP A 97 -17.01 14.50 -4.35
CA ASP A 97 -15.67 15.06 -4.14
C ASP A 97 -14.71 14.07 -3.49
N GLU A 98 -15.18 13.27 -2.53
CA GLU A 98 -14.40 12.21 -1.87
C GLU A 98 -13.98 11.13 -2.89
N LEU A 99 -14.91 10.69 -3.74
CA LEU A 99 -14.65 9.77 -4.85
C LEU A 99 -13.59 10.32 -5.80
N ARG A 100 -13.72 11.59 -6.21
CA ARG A 100 -12.75 12.24 -7.10
C ARG A 100 -11.36 12.28 -6.46
N LYS A 101 -11.26 12.62 -5.18
CA LYS A 101 -9.99 12.67 -4.44
C LYS A 101 -9.38 11.28 -4.30
N ALA A 102 -10.18 10.28 -3.90
CA ALA A 102 -9.72 8.90 -3.75
C ALA A 102 -9.24 8.30 -5.07
N LYS A 103 -10.00 8.47 -6.17
CA LYS A 103 -9.60 8.03 -7.51
C LYS A 103 -8.29 8.69 -7.97
N ARG A 104 -8.09 9.98 -7.68
CA ARG A 104 -6.82 10.67 -7.97
C ARG A 104 -5.65 10.10 -7.16
N ARG A 105 -5.83 9.87 -5.86
CA ARG A 105 -4.78 9.24 -5.02
C ARG A 105 -4.44 7.84 -5.52
N MET A 106 -5.44 7.00 -5.75
CA MET A 106 -5.28 5.65 -6.29
C MET A 106 -4.44 5.65 -7.57
N ASN A 107 -4.77 6.54 -8.53
CA ASN A 107 -4.01 6.66 -9.78
C ASN A 107 -2.56 7.12 -9.55
N THR A 108 -2.33 8.05 -8.64
CA THR A 108 -0.97 8.48 -8.28
C THR A 108 -0.18 7.34 -7.64
N THR A 109 -0.77 6.64 -6.67
CA THR A 109 -0.14 5.50 -5.99
C THR A 109 0.17 4.37 -6.97
N GLN A 110 -0.74 4.08 -7.90
CA GLN A 110 -0.52 3.10 -8.96
C GLN A 110 0.69 3.46 -9.84
N ARG A 111 0.82 4.72 -10.27
CA ARG A 111 1.99 5.19 -11.04
C ARG A 111 3.28 5.09 -10.24
N GLN A 112 3.24 5.39 -8.94
CA GLN A 112 4.40 5.27 -8.06
C GLN A 112 4.84 3.81 -7.92
N LEU A 113 3.90 2.87 -7.77
CA LEU A 113 4.19 1.43 -7.74
C LEU A 113 4.80 0.95 -9.07
N GLU A 114 4.27 1.39 -10.20
CA GLU A 114 4.80 1.06 -11.54
C GLU A 114 6.24 1.55 -11.71
N ALA A 115 6.51 2.81 -11.36
CA ALA A 115 7.86 3.39 -11.40
C ALA A 115 8.81 2.64 -10.46
N LEU A 116 8.35 2.28 -9.25
CA LEU A 116 9.16 1.55 -8.28
C LEU A 116 9.48 0.14 -8.76
N ASN A 117 8.54 -0.57 -9.39
CA ASN A 117 8.76 -1.88 -9.98
C ASN A 117 9.74 -1.82 -11.17
N GLN A 118 9.64 -0.81 -12.03
CA GLN A 118 10.58 -0.60 -13.14
C GLN A 118 12.01 -0.37 -12.64
N SER A 119 12.18 0.40 -11.57
CA SER A 119 13.50 0.67 -10.97
C SER A 119 14.13 -0.52 -10.23
N ASN A 120 13.37 -1.59 -9.99
CA ASN A 120 13.80 -2.77 -9.25
C ASN A 120 13.95 -4.02 -10.13
N SER A 121 13.83 -3.88 -11.46
CA SER A 121 14.19 -4.95 -12.39
C SER A 121 15.72 -5.05 -12.46
N TYR A 122 16.29 -5.98 -11.70
CA TYR A 122 17.70 -6.37 -11.74
C TYR A 122 17.99 -7.30 -12.91
#